data_AF-A0A8T5J9F3-F1
#
_entry.id   AF-A0A8T5J9F3-F1
#
_cell.length_a   1.000
_cell.length_b   1.000
_cell.length_c   1.000
_cell.angle_alpha   90.00
_cell.angle_beta   90.00
_cell.angle_gamma   90.00
#
_symmetry.space_group_name_H-M   'P 1'
#
loop_
_entity.id
_entity.type
_entity.pdbx_description
1 polymer ?
#
loop_
_entity_poly.entity_id
_entity_poly.type
_entity_poly.pdbx_seq_one_letter_code
_entity_poly.pdbx_strand_id
1 'polypeptide(L)'
;THTMVATVHIATGAKLDTRYVGLKVTSMAGGMEDDGDHDDSPEWSGDLLDSNELIVTLRLRAPNLVISEVSVSSTTNEVDKTIPVRVVLQNTGNVHATNIEVILCEFSDYDDEMAKEIKKNGCPEDSIVMRQTVGALLAPDASEDAQEIELYLLYPVSAGSYDVVVVVDPSNTIVEVSESDNIRVVSDELSSDSPFLDVAGEIISNWALPFGVLLLTFSLFGVLYLVGRGRRAEVNNRLAEQSSLISVLEDES
;
A
#
# COMPACT_ATOMS: atom_id res chain seq x y z
N THR A 1 6.46 0.84 -54.68
CA THR A 1 6.73 1.20 -53.27
C THR A 1 6.37 0.01 -52.41
N HIS A 2 7.32 -0.50 -51.62
CA HIS A 2 7.07 -1.59 -50.67
C HIS A 2 7.09 -1.00 -49.26
N THR A 3 6.15 -1.42 -48.41
CA THR A 3 6.12 -1.00 -47.00
C THR A 3 6.91 -2.00 -46.18
N MET A 4 7.92 -1.53 -45.47
CA MET A 4 8.68 -2.30 -44.50
C MET A 4 8.23 -1.93 -43.09
N VAL A 5 8.15 -2.93 -42.21
CA VAL A 5 7.81 -2.73 -40.79
C VAL A 5 8.95 -3.28 -39.95
N ALA A 6 9.50 -2.44 -39.08
CA ALA A 6 10.50 -2.82 -38.10
C ALA A 6 9.91 -2.68 -36.70
N THR A 7 10.12 -3.68 -35.85
CA THR A 7 9.73 -3.63 -34.44
C THR A 7 10.98 -3.47 -33.59
N VAL A 8 11.01 -2.42 -32.77
CA VAL A 8 12.11 -2.16 -31.83
C VAL A 8 11.67 -2.60 -30.44
N HIS A 9 12.33 -3.61 -29.89
CA HIS A 9 12.10 -4.08 -28.53
C HIS A 9 13.11 -3.44 -27.58
N ILE A 10 12.61 -2.77 -26.54
CA ILE A 10 13.44 -2.15 -25.50
C ILE A 10 13.38 -3.04 -24.26
N ALA A 11 14.54 -3.47 -23.76
CA ALA A 11 14.62 -4.25 -22.53
C ALA A 11 14.30 -3.36 -21.31
N THR A 12 13.73 -3.95 -20.25
CA THR A 12 13.42 -3.23 -19.00
C THR A 12 14.67 -2.65 -18.31
N GLY A 13 15.83 -3.28 -18.50
CA GLY A 13 17.12 -2.77 -18.01
C GLY A 13 17.87 -1.85 -19.00
N ALA A 14 17.19 -1.29 -20.01
CA ALA A 14 17.85 -0.41 -20.97
C ALA A 14 18.32 0.89 -20.31
N LYS A 15 19.57 1.31 -20.59
CA LYS A 15 20.11 2.59 -20.09
C LYS A 15 19.19 3.75 -20.50
N LEU A 16 18.79 4.55 -19.51
CA LEU A 16 17.97 5.74 -19.73
C LEU A 16 18.77 6.86 -20.39
N ASP A 17 18.79 6.86 -21.73
CA ASP A 17 19.54 7.84 -22.51
C ASP A 17 18.78 8.19 -23.80
N THR A 18 19.26 9.21 -24.51
CA THR A 18 18.84 9.49 -25.88
C THR A 18 19.74 8.73 -26.84
N ARG A 19 19.13 7.88 -27.67
CA ARG A 19 19.84 7.04 -28.63
C ARG A 19 19.26 7.26 -30.03
N TYR A 20 20.15 7.23 -31.01
CA TYR A 20 19.80 7.26 -32.42
C TYR A 20 19.95 5.84 -32.97
N VAL A 21 18.90 5.32 -33.60
CA VAL A 21 18.87 4.01 -34.25
C VAL A 21 18.66 4.24 -35.74
N GLY A 22 19.64 3.85 -36.55
CA GLY A 22 19.53 3.88 -38.00
C GLY A 22 18.86 2.60 -38.52
N LEU A 23 17.85 2.75 -39.36
CA LEU A 23 17.19 1.68 -40.10
C LEU A 23 17.43 1.88 -41.59
N LYS A 24 18.09 0.92 -42.25
CA LYS A 24 18.38 0.96 -43.69
C LYS A 24 17.85 -0.28 -44.36
N VAL A 25 17.19 -0.09 -45.49
CA VAL A 25 16.68 -1.19 -46.30
C VAL A 25 17.64 -1.44 -47.45
N THR A 26 18.41 -2.53 -47.37
CA THR A 26 19.34 -2.92 -48.43
C THR A 26 18.71 -3.90 -49.41
N SER A 27 19.06 -3.80 -50.68
CA SER A 27 18.68 -4.77 -51.71
C SER A 27 19.77 -5.83 -51.95
N MET A 28 19.42 -6.95 -52.60
CA MET A 28 20.42 -7.95 -53.04
C MET A 28 21.30 -7.46 -54.19
N ALA A 29 20.94 -6.35 -54.84
CA ALA A 29 21.71 -5.74 -55.92
C ALA A 29 22.87 -4.87 -55.40
N GLY A 30 23.05 -4.76 -54.08
CA GLY A 30 24.13 -3.98 -53.48
C GLY A 30 23.83 -2.48 -53.39
N GLY A 31 24.85 -1.70 -53.04
CA GLY A 31 24.80 -0.24 -52.91
C GLY A 31 24.97 0.49 -54.24
N MET A 32 25.26 1.79 -54.21
CA MET A 32 25.51 2.58 -55.44
C MET A 32 26.73 2.06 -56.22
N GLU A 33 27.77 1.56 -55.54
CA GLU A 33 28.97 1.01 -56.18
C GLU A 33 28.72 -0.30 -56.95
N ASP A 34 27.62 -1.00 -56.64
CA ASP A 34 27.24 -2.29 -57.22
C ASP A 34 26.06 -2.17 -58.22
N ASP A 35 25.71 -0.94 -58.64
CA ASP A 35 24.56 -0.64 -59.54
C ASP A 35 23.18 -1.00 -58.92
N GLY A 36 23.09 -1.06 -57.59
CA GLY A 36 21.87 -1.39 -56.86
C GLY A 36 21.10 -0.16 -56.38
N ASP A 37 21.58 0.41 -55.28
CA ASP A 37 20.96 1.53 -54.56
C ASP A 37 21.51 2.89 -55.08
N HIS A 38 20.74 3.58 -55.93
CA HIS A 38 21.28 4.67 -56.75
C HIS A 38 21.55 5.96 -55.96
N ASP A 39 20.89 6.18 -54.83
CA ASP A 39 21.07 7.33 -53.94
C ASP A 39 21.84 6.99 -52.64
N ASP A 40 22.49 5.82 -52.60
CA ASP A 40 23.25 5.33 -51.45
C ASP A 40 24.36 6.32 -51.05
N SER A 41 24.43 6.62 -49.76
CA SER A 41 25.40 7.55 -49.20
C SER A 41 26.30 6.87 -48.15
N PRO A 42 27.59 7.25 -48.05
CA PRO A 42 28.51 6.68 -47.05
C PRO A 42 28.21 7.09 -45.60
N GLU A 43 27.46 8.17 -45.40
CA GLU A 43 27.22 8.77 -44.08
C GLU A 43 25.75 9.16 -43.88
N TRP A 44 25.24 8.86 -42.69
CA TRP A 44 23.86 9.14 -42.27
C TRP A 44 23.75 10.58 -41.74
N SER A 45 23.94 11.60 -42.59
CA SER A 45 23.85 13.00 -42.14
C SER A 45 23.29 13.99 -43.18
N GLY A 46 22.51 14.96 -42.69
CA GLY A 46 22.08 16.13 -43.46
C GLY A 46 21.17 15.81 -44.64
N ASP A 47 21.36 16.54 -45.74
CA ASP A 47 20.61 16.38 -46.99
C ASP A 47 20.98 15.10 -47.78
N LEU A 48 21.87 14.26 -47.23
CA LEU A 48 22.34 12.99 -47.81
C LEU A 48 21.61 11.77 -47.25
N LEU A 49 20.54 11.97 -46.48
CA LEU A 49 19.66 10.90 -46.03
C LEU A 49 18.95 10.31 -47.26
N ASP A 50 19.32 9.08 -47.59
CA ASP A 50 18.75 8.32 -48.70
C ASP A 50 17.25 8.04 -48.45
N SER A 51 16.48 7.95 -49.52
CA SER A 51 15.09 7.50 -49.54
C SER A 51 14.81 6.18 -48.80
N ASN A 52 15.81 5.32 -48.61
CA ASN A 52 15.70 4.02 -47.93
C ASN A 52 16.22 3.99 -46.47
N GLU A 53 16.66 5.14 -45.94
CA GLU A 53 17.20 5.30 -44.58
C GLU A 53 16.23 6.02 -43.64
N LEU A 54 16.19 5.60 -42.37
CA LEU A 54 15.39 6.22 -41.33
C LEU A 54 16.15 6.24 -40.00
N ILE A 55 16.36 7.44 -39.45
CA ILE A 55 16.89 7.61 -38.10
C ILE A 55 15.72 7.71 -37.11
N VAL A 56 15.62 6.72 -36.23
CA VAL A 56 14.68 6.74 -35.11
C VAL A 56 15.39 7.28 -33.87
N THR A 57 14.81 8.31 -33.26
CA THR A 57 15.30 8.86 -31.97
C THR A 57 14.55 8.20 -30.83
N LEU A 58 15.25 7.39 -30.03
CA LEU A 58 14.72 6.79 -28.80
C LEU A 58 15.10 7.67 -27.61
N ARG A 59 14.11 8.17 -26.88
CA ARG A 59 14.30 8.94 -25.65
C ARG A 59 13.79 8.14 -24.47
N LEU A 60 14.68 7.40 -23.81
CA LEU A 60 14.32 6.61 -22.64
C LEU A 60 14.38 7.49 -21.39
N ARG A 61 13.26 7.53 -20.68
CA ARG A 61 12.97 8.53 -19.65
C ARG A 61 12.12 7.86 -18.56
N ALA A 62 12.64 7.79 -17.34
CA ALA A 62 11.94 7.25 -16.18
C ALA A 62 12.56 7.78 -14.86
N PRO A 63 11.74 8.02 -13.81
CA PRO A 63 12.24 8.22 -12.45
C PRO A 63 12.77 6.91 -11.83
N ASN A 64 13.44 7.01 -10.68
CA ASN A 64 13.79 5.87 -9.84
C ASN A 64 13.84 6.32 -8.37
N LEU A 65 12.80 6.00 -7.61
CA LEU A 65 12.62 6.38 -6.22
C LEU A 65 13.35 5.39 -5.32
N VAL A 66 14.28 5.90 -4.51
CA VAL A 66 15.13 5.07 -3.66
C VAL A 66 15.03 5.54 -2.22
N ILE A 67 14.75 4.61 -1.31
CA ILE A 67 14.84 4.87 0.13
C ILE A 67 16.30 4.72 0.56
N SER A 68 17.02 5.85 0.70
CA SER A 68 18.42 5.83 1.09
C SER A 68 18.58 5.43 2.56
N GLU A 69 17.73 5.96 3.44
CA GLU A 69 17.78 5.72 4.88
C GLU A 69 16.39 5.69 5.52
N VAL A 70 16.23 4.80 6.51
CA VAL A 70 15.09 4.81 7.45
C VAL A 70 15.66 4.74 8.85
N SER A 71 15.22 5.63 9.73
CA SER A 71 15.72 5.71 11.11
C SER A 71 14.62 6.15 12.07
N VAL A 72 14.73 5.70 13.32
CA VAL A 72 13.85 6.11 14.43
C VAL A 72 14.70 6.61 15.58
N SER A 73 14.18 7.61 16.30
CA SER A 73 14.88 8.17 17.49
C SER A 73 14.60 7.37 18.76
N SER A 74 13.46 6.69 18.81
CA SER A 74 13.05 5.77 19.87
C SER A 74 12.28 4.62 19.23
N THR A 75 12.44 3.42 19.77
CA THR A 75 11.71 2.22 19.33
C THR A 75 10.49 1.93 20.19
N THR A 76 10.33 2.62 21.33
CA THR A 76 9.19 2.46 22.22
C THR A 76 8.46 3.78 22.50
N ASN A 77 7.15 3.67 22.74
CA ASN A 77 6.31 4.76 23.24
C ASN A 77 5.04 4.21 23.92
N GLU A 78 4.25 5.05 24.57
CA GLU A 78 2.94 4.64 25.10
C GLU A 78 1.97 4.28 23.96
N VAL A 79 1.03 3.37 24.21
CA VAL A 79 -0.08 3.08 23.29
C VAL A 79 -0.85 4.37 22.98
N ASP A 80 -1.35 4.51 21.75
CA ASP A 80 -2.01 5.70 21.22
C ASP A 80 -1.10 6.95 21.09
N LYS A 81 0.21 6.82 21.33
CA LYS A 81 1.22 7.83 20.96
C LYS A 81 1.82 7.48 19.61
N THR A 82 2.68 8.38 19.12
CA THR A 82 3.33 8.21 17.83
C THR A 82 4.85 8.15 17.97
N ILE A 83 5.48 7.27 17.21
CA ILE A 83 6.93 7.26 17.00
C ILE A 83 7.22 7.93 15.64
N PRO A 84 8.04 9.00 15.59
CA PRO A 84 8.44 9.59 14.32
C PRO A 84 9.48 8.73 13.62
N VAL A 85 9.11 8.21 12.44
CA VAL A 85 9.98 7.47 11.52
C VAL A 85 10.55 8.45 10.50
N ARG A 86 11.87 8.66 10.53
CA ARG A 86 12.59 9.46 9.54
C ARG A 86 12.88 8.61 8.31
N VAL A 87 12.43 9.09 7.15
CA VAL A 87 12.64 8.46 5.85
C VAL A 87 13.38 9.44 4.96
N VAL A 88 14.51 9.01 4.40
CA VAL A 88 15.28 9.77 3.41
C VAL A 88 15.00 9.15 2.04
N LEU A 89 14.42 9.96 1.16
CA LEU A 89 13.98 9.56 -0.16
C LEU A 89 14.73 10.36 -1.23
N GLN A 90 15.14 9.71 -2.30
CA GLN A 90 15.80 10.34 -3.44
C GLN A 90 15.29 9.80 -4.77
N ASN A 91 15.42 10.58 -5.83
CA ASN A 91 15.15 10.12 -7.19
C ASN A 91 16.49 10.01 -7.96
N THR A 92 16.88 8.80 -8.33
CA THR A 92 18.11 8.52 -9.09
C THR A 92 17.87 8.32 -10.59
N GLY A 93 16.61 8.43 -11.03
CA GLY A 93 16.22 8.39 -12.44
C GLY A 93 16.45 9.71 -13.18
N ASN A 94 16.20 9.75 -14.49
CA ASN A 94 16.48 10.92 -15.33
C ASN A 94 15.23 11.77 -15.65
N VAL A 95 14.13 11.55 -14.91
CA VAL A 95 12.86 12.27 -15.01
C VAL A 95 12.33 12.55 -13.60
N HIS A 96 11.71 13.72 -13.41
CA HIS A 96 11.06 14.09 -12.16
C HIS A 96 9.85 13.18 -11.88
N ALA A 97 9.65 12.81 -10.61
CA ALA A 97 8.46 12.11 -10.14
C ALA A 97 7.52 13.07 -9.41
N THR A 98 6.21 12.84 -9.49
CA THR A 98 5.18 13.68 -8.86
C THR A 98 4.11 12.82 -8.23
N ASN A 99 3.45 13.34 -7.19
CA ASN A 99 2.38 12.63 -6.48
C ASN A 99 2.84 11.26 -5.96
N ILE A 100 4.00 11.27 -5.29
CA ILE A 100 4.63 10.06 -4.77
C ILE A 100 3.98 9.73 -3.44
N GLU A 101 3.41 8.54 -3.34
CA GLU A 101 2.84 8.06 -2.10
C GLU A 101 3.89 7.33 -1.25
N VAL A 102 3.90 7.60 0.05
CA VAL A 102 4.77 6.94 1.03
C VAL A 102 3.88 6.43 2.16
N ILE A 103 3.98 5.13 2.46
CA ILE A 103 3.18 4.49 3.49
C ILE A 103 4.06 3.79 4.53
N LEU A 104 3.54 3.67 5.74
CA LEU A 104 4.03 2.74 6.75
C LEU A 104 3.07 1.57 6.85
N CYS A 105 3.64 0.36 6.85
CA CYS A 105 2.91 -0.88 7.03
C CYS A 105 3.42 -1.60 8.28
N GLU A 106 2.51 -2.14 9.09
CA GLU A 106 2.79 -2.84 10.34
C GLU A 106 2.56 -4.34 10.16
N PHE A 107 3.52 -5.16 10.63
CA PHE A 107 3.44 -6.62 10.61
C PHE A 107 3.88 -7.20 11.96
N SER A 108 3.21 -8.26 12.41
CA SER A 108 3.54 -8.94 13.67
C SER A 108 4.67 -9.96 13.56
N ASP A 109 5.01 -10.35 12.33
CA ASP A 109 6.11 -11.25 11.99
C ASP A 109 6.50 -10.85 10.56
N TYR A 110 7.68 -10.29 10.34
CA TYR A 110 8.15 -9.95 8.99
C TYR A 110 9.22 -10.95 8.52
N ASP A 111 8.98 -11.57 7.36
CA ASP A 111 9.86 -12.56 6.77
C ASP A 111 10.17 -12.30 5.29
N ASP A 112 11.07 -13.11 4.74
CA ASP A 112 11.50 -13.02 3.33
C ASP A 112 10.38 -13.32 2.32
N GLU A 113 9.30 -14.01 2.73
CA GLU A 113 8.16 -14.32 1.87
C GLU A 113 7.24 -13.11 1.76
N MET A 114 6.91 -12.49 2.89
CA MET A 114 6.19 -11.22 2.96
C MET A 114 6.94 -10.10 2.25
N ALA A 115 8.26 -10.03 2.39
CA ALA A 115 9.08 -9.07 1.65
C ALA A 115 8.87 -9.16 0.13
N LYS A 116 8.68 -10.36 -0.42
CA LYS A 116 8.42 -10.58 -1.85
C LYS A 116 6.97 -10.30 -2.22
N GLU A 117 6.03 -10.61 -1.33
CA GLU A 117 4.62 -10.31 -1.53
C GLU A 117 4.39 -8.80 -1.58
N ILE A 118 4.96 -8.05 -0.63
CA ILE A 118 4.90 -6.59 -0.59
C ILE A 118 5.51 -5.99 -1.86
N LYS A 119 6.64 -6.52 -2.34
CA LYS A 119 7.26 -6.11 -3.62
C LYS A 119 6.36 -6.33 -4.83
N LYS A 120 5.45 -7.30 -4.77
CA LYS A 120 4.63 -7.67 -5.93
C LYS A 120 3.25 -7.03 -5.90
N ASN A 121 2.63 -6.97 -4.72
CA ASN A 121 1.23 -6.62 -4.54
C ASN A 121 1.04 -5.36 -3.68
N GLY A 122 2.11 -4.78 -3.14
CA GLY A 122 2.03 -3.73 -2.12
C GLY A 122 1.66 -4.28 -0.74
N CYS A 123 1.46 -3.38 0.22
CA CYS A 123 0.98 -3.75 1.55
C CYS A 123 -0.52 -4.06 1.56
N PRO A 124 -0.97 -5.05 2.35
CA PRO A 124 -2.39 -5.22 2.66
C PRO A 124 -3.00 -3.94 3.25
N GLU A 125 -4.20 -3.54 2.84
CA GLU A 125 -4.83 -2.28 3.29
C GLU A 125 -5.04 -2.20 4.80
N ASP A 126 -5.25 -3.33 5.48
CA ASP A 126 -5.39 -3.43 6.93
C ASP A 126 -4.07 -3.28 7.69
N SER A 127 -2.93 -3.48 7.02
CA SER A 127 -1.59 -3.27 7.59
C SER A 127 -1.13 -1.81 7.51
N ILE A 128 -1.81 -0.95 6.74
CA ILE A 128 -1.38 0.43 6.50
C ILE A 128 -1.74 1.30 7.69
N VAL A 129 -0.73 1.79 8.40
CA VAL A 129 -0.91 2.60 9.62
C VAL A 129 -0.71 4.09 9.38
N MET A 130 0.01 4.48 8.34
CA MET A 130 0.23 5.88 7.96
C MET A 130 0.42 6.02 6.46
N ARG A 131 -0.10 7.12 5.90
CA ARG A 131 0.00 7.46 4.47
C ARG A 131 0.32 8.94 4.32
N GLN A 132 1.29 9.24 3.47
CA GLN A 132 1.72 10.60 3.16
C GLN A 132 2.01 10.72 1.67
N THR A 133 1.70 11.88 1.09
CA THR A 133 2.00 12.19 -0.31
C THR A 133 3.08 13.25 -0.40
N VAL A 134 4.10 12.98 -1.20
CA VAL A 134 5.14 13.92 -1.61
C VAL A 134 4.75 14.51 -2.97
N GLY A 135 4.70 15.84 -3.06
CA GLY A 135 4.23 16.52 -4.26
C GLY A 135 5.10 16.25 -5.49
N ALA A 136 6.42 16.39 -5.33
CA ALA A 136 7.38 16.11 -6.40
C ALA A 136 8.76 15.78 -5.84
N LEU A 137 9.52 14.98 -6.58
CA LEU A 137 10.93 14.69 -6.33
C LEU A 137 11.72 14.87 -7.63
N LEU A 138 12.71 15.77 -7.58
CA LEU A 138 13.42 16.18 -8.78
C LEU A 138 14.44 15.11 -9.21
N ALA A 139 14.65 14.96 -10.52
CA ALA A 139 15.75 14.15 -11.04
C ALA A 139 17.09 14.84 -10.73
N PRO A 140 18.20 14.09 -10.67
CA PRO A 140 19.52 14.67 -10.52
C PRO A 140 19.84 15.55 -11.71
N ASP A 141 20.31 16.77 -11.44
CA ASP A 141 20.86 17.62 -12.49
C ASP A 141 22.26 17.14 -12.88
N ALA A 142 22.70 17.43 -14.11
CA ALA A 142 23.93 16.89 -14.69
C ALA A 142 25.24 17.24 -13.94
N SER A 143 25.16 18.06 -12.88
CA SER A 143 26.29 18.49 -12.04
C SER A 143 26.08 18.25 -10.55
N GLU A 144 24.96 17.67 -10.12
CA GLU A 144 24.61 17.52 -8.71
C GLU A 144 24.28 16.06 -8.37
N ASP A 145 24.57 15.67 -7.13
CA ASP A 145 24.10 14.39 -6.59
C ASP A 145 22.57 14.39 -6.52
N ALA A 146 21.96 13.21 -6.47
CA ALA A 146 20.51 13.08 -6.35
C ALA A 146 20.00 13.88 -5.14
N GLN A 147 18.97 14.70 -5.35
CA GLN A 147 18.40 15.49 -4.25
C GLN A 147 17.71 14.56 -3.26
N GLU A 148 18.24 14.51 -2.04
CA GLU A 148 17.59 13.83 -0.93
C GLU A 148 16.54 14.75 -0.28
N ILE A 149 15.40 14.17 0.06
CA ILE A 149 14.39 14.80 0.90
C ILE A 149 14.21 13.98 2.17
N GLU A 150 13.99 14.68 3.28
CA GLU A 150 13.69 14.05 4.56
C GLU A 150 12.21 14.18 4.88
N LEU A 151 11.60 13.05 5.24
CA LEU A 151 10.19 12.93 5.61
C LEU A 151 10.10 12.33 7.00
N TYR A 152 9.09 12.75 7.75
CA TYR A 152 8.78 12.19 9.07
C TYR A 152 7.37 11.63 9.05
N LEU A 153 7.26 10.30 9.03
CA LEU A 153 5.99 9.60 9.14
C LEU A 153 5.73 9.27 10.61
N LEU A 154 4.52 9.53 11.09
CA LEU A 154 4.15 9.30 12.48
C LEU A 154 3.52 7.91 12.60
N TYR A 155 4.29 6.94 13.11
CA TYR A 155 3.81 5.59 13.38
C TYR A 155 2.93 5.60 14.65
N PRO A 156 1.62 5.28 14.58
CA PRO A 156 0.78 5.14 15.77
C PRO A 156 1.13 3.83 16.49
N VAL A 157 1.42 3.91 17.79
CA VAL A 157 1.89 2.76 18.57
C VAL A 157 0.71 1.88 18.97
N SER A 158 0.70 0.67 18.41
CA SER A 158 -0.19 -0.44 18.77
C SER A 158 0.34 -1.18 20.00
N ALA A 159 -0.56 -1.85 20.75
CA ALA A 159 -0.15 -2.70 21.87
C ALA A 159 0.58 -3.94 21.35
N GLY A 160 1.87 -4.10 21.68
CA GLY A 160 2.68 -5.22 21.18
C GLY A 160 4.06 -4.78 20.69
N SER A 161 4.68 -5.62 19.87
CA SER A 161 5.93 -5.37 19.15
C SER A 161 5.71 -5.75 17.69
N TYR A 162 6.06 -4.86 16.77
CA TYR A 162 5.76 -5.01 15.35
C TYR A 162 6.93 -4.57 14.48
N ASP A 163 7.08 -5.26 13.35
CA ASP A 163 7.96 -4.86 12.26
C ASP A 163 7.26 -3.79 11.41
N VAL A 164 7.95 -2.67 11.20
CA VAL A 164 7.43 -1.56 10.38
C VAL A 164 8.20 -1.47 9.08
N VAL A 165 7.45 -1.42 7.97
CA VAL A 165 7.99 -1.34 6.62
C VAL A 165 7.57 -0.03 5.99
N VAL A 166 8.54 0.68 5.42
CA VAL A 166 8.32 1.86 4.59
C VAL A 166 8.21 1.40 3.15
N VAL A 167 7.12 1.79 2.49
CA VAL A 167 6.89 1.50 1.07
C VAL A 167 6.59 2.82 0.34
N VAL A 168 7.27 3.03 -0.78
CA VAL A 168 7.08 4.17 -1.67
C VAL A 168 6.38 3.70 -2.94
N ASP A 169 5.44 4.49 -3.44
CA ASP A 169 4.48 4.15 -4.51
C ASP A 169 3.89 2.73 -4.40
N PRO A 170 3.15 2.42 -3.32
CA PRO A 170 2.59 1.08 -3.10
C PRO A 170 1.60 0.67 -4.21
N SER A 171 1.01 1.64 -4.91
CA SER A 171 0.09 1.41 -6.02
C SER A 171 0.78 1.12 -7.35
N ASN A 172 2.11 1.23 -7.41
CA ASN A 172 2.92 1.09 -8.62
C ASN A 172 2.30 1.85 -9.82
N THR A 173 2.04 3.14 -9.58
CA THR A 173 1.45 4.04 -10.59
C THR A 173 2.51 4.83 -11.35
N ILE A 174 3.70 4.96 -10.77
CA ILE A 174 4.87 5.60 -11.32
C ILE A 174 5.73 4.48 -11.92
N VAL A 175 6.00 4.54 -13.23
CA VAL A 175 6.86 3.54 -13.87
C VAL A 175 8.33 3.88 -13.58
N GLU A 176 8.98 3.06 -12.77
CA GLU A 176 10.34 3.29 -12.29
C GLU A 176 11.40 2.49 -13.07
N VAL A 177 12.68 2.79 -12.85
CA VAL A 177 13.79 1.94 -13.36
C VAL A 177 13.86 0.63 -12.59
N SER A 178 13.64 0.69 -11.27
CA SER A 178 13.60 -0.44 -10.38
C SER A 178 12.43 -0.31 -9.41
N GLU A 179 11.67 -1.39 -9.26
CA GLU A 179 10.57 -1.52 -8.28
C GLU A 179 11.06 -2.20 -6.99
N SER A 180 12.37 -2.25 -6.77
CA SER A 180 12.98 -3.10 -5.74
C SER A 180 13.72 -2.34 -4.64
N ASP A 181 13.94 -1.05 -4.85
CA ASP A 181 14.69 -0.11 -4.00
C ASP A 181 13.79 0.96 -3.35
N ASN A 182 12.47 0.85 -3.55
CA ASN A 182 11.42 1.69 -2.99
C ASN A 182 10.73 1.07 -1.74
N ILE A 183 11.29 -0.01 -1.18
CA ILE A 183 10.81 -0.71 0.02
C ILE A 183 11.94 -0.90 1.04
N ARG A 184 11.71 -0.55 2.30
CA ARG A 184 12.70 -0.69 3.37
C ARG A 184 12.07 -0.97 4.73
N VAL A 185 12.64 -1.94 5.46
CA VAL A 185 12.23 -2.26 6.83
C VAL A 185 12.95 -1.34 7.82
N VAL A 186 12.23 -0.88 8.85
CA VAL A 186 12.83 -0.21 10.01
C VAL A 186 13.71 -1.23 10.73
N SER A 187 14.94 -0.87 11.09
CA SER A 187 15.94 -1.84 11.56
C SER A 187 15.57 -2.53 12.87
N ASP A 188 14.80 -1.86 13.71
CA ASP A 188 14.36 -2.35 15.02
C ASP A 188 12.83 -2.41 15.06
N GLU A 189 12.29 -3.43 15.73
CA GLU A 189 10.85 -3.53 16.01
C GLU A 189 10.37 -2.31 16.81
N LEU A 190 9.17 -1.81 16.47
CA LEU A 190 8.52 -0.74 17.20
C LEU A 190 7.50 -1.33 18.16
N SER A 191 7.53 -0.88 19.41
CA SER A 191 6.71 -1.48 20.46
C SER A 191 6.12 -0.46 21.43
N SER A 192 5.05 -0.86 22.11
CA SER A 192 4.54 -0.12 23.25
C SER A 192 5.48 -0.22 24.46
N ASP A 193 5.47 0.75 25.38
CA ASP A 193 6.31 0.73 26.58
C ASP A 193 6.12 -0.53 27.47
N SER A 194 4.97 -1.20 27.39
CA SER A 194 4.71 -2.43 28.12
C SER A 194 3.93 -3.45 27.28
N PRO A 195 4.55 -4.05 26.23
CA PRO A 195 3.86 -4.86 25.21
C PRO A 195 2.96 -5.94 25.77
N PHE A 196 3.45 -6.69 26.76
CA PHE A 196 2.68 -7.78 27.36
C PHE A 196 1.50 -7.31 28.23
N LEU A 197 1.66 -6.20 28.95
CA LEU A 197 0.59 -5.65 29.80
C LEU A 197 -0.47 -4.93 28.97
N ASP A 198 -0.03 -4.24 27.93
CA ASP A 198 -0.89 -3.43 27.06
C ASP A 198 -1.81 -4.32 26.21
N VAL A 199 -1.27 -5.41 25.62
CA VAL A 199 -2.07 -6.40 24.89
C VAL A 199 -3.13 -7.05 25.82
N ALA A 200 -2.76 -7.34 27.06
CA ALA A 200 -3.71 -7.91 28.03
C ALA A 200 -4.81 -6.91 28.42
N GLY A 201 -4.48 -5.62 28.53
CA GLY A 201 -5.44 -4.54 28.79
C GLY A 201 -6.43 -4.33 27.64
N GLU A 202 -5.94 -4.37 26.39
CA GLU A 202 -6.78 -4.23 25.20
C GLU A 202 -7.78 -5.38 25.05
N ILE A 203 -7.37 -6.61 25.35
CA ILE A 203 -8.31 -7.75 25.39
C ILE A 203 -9.43 -7.46 26.40
N ILE A 204 -9.12 -6.98 27.61
CA ILE A 204 -10.15 -6.69 28.61
C ILE A 204 -11.13 -5.61 28.11
N SER A 205 -10.64 -4.56 27.43
CA SER A 205 -11.50 -3.47 26.92
C SER A 205 -12.38 -3.92 25.76
N ASN A 206 -11.83 -4.66 24.79
CA ASN A 206 -12.57 -5.19 23.63
C ASN A 206 -13.67 -6.18 24.06
N TRP A 207 -13.47 -6.92 25.15
CA TRP A 207 -14.49 -7.81 25.70
C TRP A 207 -15.52 -7.10 26.60
N ALA A 208 -15.24 -5.89 27.11
CA ALA A 208 -16.13 -5.19 28.03
C ALA A 208 -17.46 -4.77 27.38
N LEU A 209 -17.45 -4.30 26.14
CA LEU A 209 -18.66 -3.89 25.40
C LEU A 209 -19.63 -5.07 25.12
N PRO A 210 -19.21 -6.17 24.47
CA PRO A 210 -20.12 -7.29 24.20
C PRO A 210 -20.62 -7.97 25.48
N PHE A 211 -19.78 -8.11 26.52
CA PHE A 211 -20.23 -8.61 27.82
C PHE A 211 -21.19 -7.66 28.53
N GLY A 212 -20.94 -6.35 28.47
CA GLY A 212 -21.82 -5.33 29.03
C GLY A 212 -23.22 -5.37 28.40
N VAL A 213 -23.28 -5.49 27.07
CA VAL A 213 -24.54 -5.67 26.33
C VAL A 213 -25.23 -6.97 26.74
N LEU A 214 -24.50 -8.09 26.82
CA LEU A 214 -25.06 -9.37 27.28
C LEU A 214 -25.66 -9.28 28.69
N LEU A 215 -24.93 -8.72 29.65
CA LEU A 215 -25.42 -8.56 31.03
C LEU A 215 -26.66 -7.66 31.09
N LEU A 216 -26.67 -6.56 30.34
CA LEU A 216 -27.84 -5.69 30.26
C LEU A 216 -29.04 -6.43 29.66
N THR A 217 -28.84 -7.24 28.61
CA THR A 217 -29.94 -8.03 28.03
C THR A 217 -30.48 -9.06 29.01
N PHE A 218 -29.62 -9.81 29.72
CA PHE A 218 -30.05 -10.75 30.76
C PHE A 218 -30.78 -10.06 31.91
N SER A 219 -30.32 -8.86 32.32
CA SER A 219 -31.00 -8.07 33.34
C SER A 219 -32.40 -7.64 32.90
N LEU A 220 -32.56 -7.22 31.64
CA LEU A 220 -33.86 -6.82 31.09
C LEU A 220 -34.80 -8.03 30.98
N PHE A 221 -34.31 -9.19 30.53
CA PHE A 221 -35.07 -10.43 30.53
C PHE A 221 -35.48 -10.85 31.94
N GLY A 222 -34.61 -10.68 32.94
CA GLY A 222 -34.91 -10.93 34.35
C GLY A 222 -36.05 -10.05 34.85
N VAL A 223 -36.03 -8.74 34.54
CA VAL A 223 -37.11 -7.81 34.89
C VAL A 223 -38.42 -8.19 34.19
N LEU A 224 -38.38 -8.49 32.89
CA LEU A 224 -39.55 -8.94 32.13
C LEU A 224 -40.15 -10.23 32.72
N TYR A 225 -39.32 -11.18 33.12
CA TYR A 225 -39.75 -12.41 33.77
C TYR A 225 -40.44 -12.15 35.11
N LEU A 226 -39.85 -11.32 35.99
CA LEU A 226 -40.42 -10.99 37.29
C LEU A 226 -41.75 -10.23 37.16
N VAL A 227 -41.82 -9.24 36.27
CA VAL A 227 -43.06 -8.49 35.98
C VAL A 227 -44.12 -9.41 35.37
N GLY A 228 -43.73 -10.28 34.44
CA GLY A 228 -44.61 -11.27 33.83
C GLY A 228 -45.19 -12.26 34.85
N ARG A 229 -44.36 -12.74 35.79
CA ARG A 229 -44.79 -13.62 36.88
C ARG A 229 -45.73 -12.89 37.85
N GLY A 230 -45.42 -11.65 38.21
CA GLY A 230 -46.27 -10.83 39.09
C GLY A 230 -47.68 -10.63 38.52
N ARG A 231 -47.77 -10.25 37.22
CA ARG A 231 -49.07 -10.07 36.54
C ARG A 231 -49.86 -11.38 36.39
N ARG A 232 -49.17 -12.51 36.17
CA ARG A 232 -49.84 -13.83 36.12
C ARG A 232 -50.35 -14.28 37.49
N ALA A 233 -49.63 -14.01 38.56
CA ALA A 233 -50.06 -14.34 39.92
C ALA A 233 -51.31 -13.55 40.33
N GLU A 234 -51.38 -12.26 39.99
CA GLU A 234 -52.55 -11.42 40.25
C GLU A 234 -53.80 -11.90 39.50
N VAL A 235 -53.65 -12.28 38.22
CA VAL A 235 -54.76 -12.85 37.43
C VAL A 235 -55.23 -14.19 38.01
N ASN A 236 -54.30 -15.07 38.42
CA ASN A 236 -54.65 -16.35 39.01
C ASN A 236 -55.37 -16.21 40.37
N ASN A 237 -54.97 -15.24 41.21
CA ASN A 237 -55.67 -14.97 42.45
C ASN A 237 -57.11 -14.48 42.21
N ARG A 238 -57.31 -13.59 41.23
CA ARG A 238 -58.67 -13.14 40.84
C ARG A 238 -59.52 -14.29 40.30
N LEU A 239 -58.93 -15.19 39.50
CA LEU A 239 -59.61 -16.41 39.03
C LEU A 239 -59.98 -17.35 40.19
N ALA A 240 -59.09 -17.51 41.18
CA ALA A 240 -59.36 -18.34 42.36
C ALA A 240 -60.47 -17.75 43.24
N GLU A 241 -60.48 -16.43 43.45
CA GLU A 241 -61.56 -15.74 44.17
C GLU A 241 -62.91 -15.90 43.46
N GLN A 242 -62.95 -15.76 42.13
CA GLN A 242 -64.17 -16.00 41.34
C GLN A 242 -64.61 -17.47 41.34
N SER A 243 -63.67 -18.42 41.34
CA SER A 243 -63.97 -19.85 41.39
C SER A 243 -64.46 -20.32 42.76
N SER A 244 -64.07 -19.66 43.86
CA SER A 244 -64.61 -19.96 45.19
C SER A 244 -66.06 -19.47 45.39
N LEU A 245 -66.47 -18.43 44.67
CA LEU A 245 -67.85 -17.93 44.67
C LEU A 245 -68.80 -18.85 43.88
N ILE A 246 -68.29 -19.60 42.90
CA ILE A 246 -69.09 -20.54 42.10
C ILE A 246 -69.29 -21.88 42.83
N SER A 247 -68.33 -22.35 43.63
CA SER A 247 -68.49 -23.61 44.39
C SER A 247 -69.44 -23.48 45.59
N VAL A 248 -69.67 -22.27 46.11
CA VAL A 248 -70.67 -22.00 47.16
C VAL A 248 -72.09 -21.97 46.58
N LEU A 249 -72.24 -21.72 45.28
CA LEU A 249 -73.55 -21.77 44.59
C LEU A 249 -73.90 -23.17 44.06
N GLU A 250 -72.97 -24.14 44.15
CA GLU A 250 -73.17 -25.53 43.71
C GLU A 250 -73.43 -26.50 44.88
N ASP A 251 -73.25 -26.05 46.13
CA ASP A 251 -73.55 -26.81 47.36
C ASP A 251 -74.99 -26.56 47.92
N GLU A 252 -75.79 -25.74 47.22
CA GLU A 252 -77.22 -25.48 47.50
C GLU A 252 -78.17 -25.94 46.37
N SER A 253 -77.89 -27.10 45.73
CA SER A 253 -78.86 -27.77 44.83
C SER A 253 -79.09 -29.23 45.17
#